data_AF-A0A5N6SHF0-F1
#
_entry.id   AF-A0A5N6SHF0-F1
#
_cell.length_a   1.000
_cell.length_b   1.000
_cell.length_c   1.000
_cell.angle_alpha   90.00
_cell.angle_beta   90.00
_cell.angle_gamma   90.00
#
_symmetry.space_group_name_H-M   'P 1'
#
loop_
_entity.id
_entity.type
_entity.pdbx_description
1 polymer ?
#
loop_
_entity_poly.entity_id
_entity_poly.type
_entity_poly.pdbx_seq_one_letter_code
_entity_poly.pdbx_strand_id
1 'polypeptide(L)'
;MALTPTTLKQPIAIRPEHIASCPTTIRVKQHSKSWSGGDFTISTCEGKAGSVTKLFSVHGDFGSLSQRRHFRDSSGLPLFELHRKKSGVTWFVHLPGDKSDAEPIATIATKWSAFKDKFDVHMRNAAAGGEDTVIEVRGQDIWKVKTHVYSNGALVMIAKLTDLLSVYVPGKRPEWELTVAKGLDLSLASIIGVLLATLLKYSNFYILLLDFFHLSLPDQFCKHLMLFLKSLIPPAFFAFSSILFYVAIHLPYRGRLYLSPLLFGSAILSLHTSPYLTWLTGMNVLWALFACVWIQHAAAVLYFDQLRVPQTTSPWLATYKIWNDPQRRMSTGLPPRHKPSISSHSRLCFTFCQLAKITLCWALQLFIIGPLVPLYFNFTAQDFAPSRKVFLRRLLPLHDNHPPITLREIEIRLFLSIYWIWIAYLMLDLCNALLSILFSVILRLDTPNEWQPLFGSPLQAYSIRRFWTKFWHRLTVSCCASSGTQVTRRLMGMTPGCQTEKIFVAFWTFLLSGLCHVIADWQAGEPCHPHDDLLFFVANFMASALELLVVRRLERVKGCRADDDKDIWSVLLKTINAVSGYVWVLGFFFWITPKWQYPKLYTVLTQVQGY
;
A
#
# COMPACT_ATOMS: atom_id res chain seq x y z
N MET A 1 -34.65 7.46 -8.78
CA MET A 1 -35.31 7.02 -10.03
C MET A 1 -34.23 6.47 -10.95
N ALA A 2 -34.28 5.19 -11.35
CA ALA A 2 -33.27 4.61 -12.23
C ALA A 2 -33.43 5.20 -13.64
N LEU A 3 -32.39 5.89 -14.16
CA LEU A 3 -32.37 6.37 -15.54
C LEU A 3 -32.43 5.16 -16.49
N THR A 4 -33.47 5.10 -17.33
CA THR A 4 -33.63 4.11 -18.40
C THR A 4 -33.31 4.76 -19.74
N PRO A 5 -32.62 4.07 -20.68
CA PRO A 5 -32.42 4.60 -22.02
C PRO A 5 -33.74 4.96 -22.71
N THR A 6 -33.76 6.10 -23.39
CA THR A 6 -34.93 6.63 -24.10
C THR A 6 -35.09 5.90 -25.44
N THR A 7 -36.31 5.53 -25.79
CA THR A 7 -36.61 4.94 -27.11
C THR A 7 -36.32 5.96 -28.22
N LEU A 8 -35.58 5.52 -29.24
CA LEU A 8 -35.24 6.36 -30.38
C LEU A 8 -36.43 6.50 -31.33
N LYS A 9 -36.74 7.74 -31.73
CA LYS A 9 -37.76 8.04 -32.75
C LYS A 9 -37.29 7.66 -34.16
N GLN A 10 -36.00 7.86 -34.42
CA GLN A 10 -35.32 7.50 -35.67
C GLN A 10 -34.23 6.47 -35.33
N PRO A 11 -34.19 5.29 -35.97
CA PRO A 11 -33.20 4.28 -35.67
C PRO A 11 -31.78 4.75 -36.02
N ILE A 12 -30.79 4.26 -35.26
CA ILE A 12 -29.36 4.54 -35.49
C ILE A 12 -28.63 3.21 -35.66
N ALA A 13 -28.08 2.99 -36.85
CA ALA A 13 -27.42 1.72 -37.17
C ALA A 13 -26.24 1.85 -38.13
N ILE A 14 -25.23 1.01 -37.89
CA ILE A 14 -24.23 0.62 -38.90
C ILE A 14 -24.78 -0.56 -39.70
N ARG A 15 -25.45 -1.50 -39.03
CA ARG A 15 -26.08 -2.69 -39.61
C ARG A 15 -27.58 -2.69 -39.28
N PRO A 16 -28.46 -2.26 -40.20
CA PRO A 16 -29.90 -2.20 -39.97
C PRO A 16 -30.52 -3.52 -39.49
N GLU A 17 -29.94 -4.66 -39.90
CA GLU A 17 -30.31 -6.00 -39.49
C GLU A 17 -30.13 -6.29 -37.98
N HIS A 18 -29.39 -5.46 -37.26
CA HIS A 18 -29.08 -5.61 -35.83
C HIS A 18 -29.72 -4.52 -34.94
N ILE A 19 -30.70 -3.78 -35.46
CA ILE A 19 -31.47 -2.79 -34.69
C ILE A 19 -32.29 -3.49 -33.60
N ALA A 20 -32.16 -3.03 -32.35
CA ALA A 20 -32.94 -3.56 -31.24
C ALA A 20 -34.43 -3.19 -31.37
N SER A 21 -35.30 -4.20 -31.46
CA SER A 21 -36.77 -4.04 -31.56
C SER A 21 -37.43 -3.66 -30.23
N CYS A 22 -36.77 -3.94 -29.10
CA CYS A 22 -37.13 -3.55 -27.74
C CYS A 22 -35.88 -3.15 -26.94
N PRO A 23 -36.02 -2.46 -25.79
CA PRO A 23 -34.89 -2.24 -24.89
C PRO A 23 -34.23 -3.58 -24.54
N THR A 24 -32.94 -3.69 -24.82
CA THR A 24 -32.23 -4.98 -24.77
C THR A 24 -30.97 -4.83 -23.92
N THR A 25 -30.73 -5.79 -23.04
CA THR A 25 -29.48 -5.86 -22.28
C THR A 25 -28.54 -6.88 -22.92
N ILE A 26 -27.34 -6.42 -23.28
CA ILE A 26 -26.26 -7.27 -23.79
C ILE A 26 -25.09 -7.28 -22.82
N ARG A 27 -24.40 -8.42 -22.78
CA ARG A 27 -23.25 -8.67 -21.94
C ARG A 27 -22.01 -8.78 -22.82
N VAL A 28 -20.96 -8.04 -22.49
CA VAL A 28 -19.66 -8.07 -23.16
C VAL A 28 -18.64 -8.69 -22.22
N LYS A 29 -18.24 -9.92 -22.51
CA LYS A 29 -17.30 -10.69 -21.68
C LYS A 29 -15.97 -10.85 -22.38
N GLN A 30 -14.89 -10.42 -21.73
CA GLN A 30 -13.53 -10.59 -22.21
C GLN A 30 -12.94 -11.92 -21.72
N HIS A 31 -12.22 -12.65 -22.59
CA HIS A 31 -11.66 -13.96 -22.25
C HIS A 31 -10.22 -13.89 -21.76
N SER A 32 -9.89 -14.73 -20.76
CA SER A 32 -8.55 -14.80 -20.14
C SER A 32 -7.56 -15.70 -20.90
N LYS A 33 -8.05 -16.67 -21.69
CA LYS A 33 -7.23 -17.65 -22.44
C LYS A 33 -6.47 -17.06 -23.65
N SER A 34 -6.79 -15.84 -24.03
CA SER A 34 -6.17 -15.18 -25.19
C SER A 34 -4.87 -14.47 -24.81
N TRP A 35 -3.76 -14.87 -25.44
CA TRP A 35 -2.46 -14.20 -25.27
C TRP A 35 -2.49 -12.74 -25.74
N SER A 36 -3.41 -12.35 -26.64
CA SER A 36 -3.57 -10.97 -27.12
C SER A 36 -4.41 -10.09 -26.18
N GLY A 37 -5.21 -10.71 -25.29
CA GLY A 37 -6.22 -10.04 -24.48
C GLY A 37 -7.28 -9.30 -25.32
N GLY A 38 -7.46 -9.71 -26.58
CA GLY A 38 -8.35 -9.07 -27.55
C GLY A 38 -9.64 -9.83 -27.86
N ASP A 39 -9.87 -10.97 -27.21
CA ASP A 39 -10.99 -11.84 -27.52
C ASP A 39 -12.18 -11.59 -26.59
N PHE A 40 -13.35 -11.37 -27.20
CA PHE A 40 -14.60 -11.07 -26.50
C PHE A 40 -15.75 -11.93 -27.02
N THR A 41 -16.74 -12.15 -26.15
CA THR A 41 -18.04 -12.71 -26.53
C THR A 41 -19.13 -11.75 -26.09
N ILE A 42 -20.04 -11.45 -27.00
CA ILE A 42 -21.21 -10.62 -26.75
C ILE A 42 -22.46 -11.49 -26.81
N SER A 43 -23.32 -11.38 -25.80
CA SER A 43 -24.53 -12.20 -25.66
C SER A 43 -25.71 -11.41 -25.13
N THR A 44 -26.94 -11.74 -25.52
CA THR A 44 -28.16 -11.21 -24.91
C THR A 44 -28.44 -11.87 -23.56
N CYS A 45 -29.12 -11.15 -22.68
CA CYS A 45 -29.67 -11.69 -21.44
C CYS A 45 -31.20 -11.60 -21.50
N GLU A 46 -31.91 -12.70 -21.77
CA GLU A 46 -33.38 -12.73 -21.79
C GLU A 46 -33.97 -13.44 -20.57
N GLY A 47 -34.81 -12.72 -19.79
CA GLY A 47 -35.83 -13.28 -18.89
C GLY A 47 -35.37 -14.13 -17.69
N LYS A 48 -36.31 -14.44 -16.78
CA LYS A 48 -36.10 -15.06 -15.45
C LYS A 48 -35.43 -16.46 -15.43
N ALA A 49 -35.01 -16.99 -16.57
CA ALA A 49 -34.37 -18.30 -16.72
C ALA A 49 -32.91 -18.27 -17.23
N GLY A 50 -32.29 -17.08 -17.38
CA GLY A 50 -30.84 -16.99 -17.60
C GLY A 50 -30.33 -17.59 -18.92
N SER A 51 -31.18 -17.74 -19.93
CA SER A 51 -30.78 -18.14 -21.28
C SER A 51 -29.85 -17.08 -21.88
N VAL A 52 -28.59 -17.45 -22.13
CA VAL A 52 -27.55 -16.59 -22.72
C VAL A 52 -27.40 -16.95 -24.19
N THR A 53 -27.91 -16.11 -25.09
CA THR A 53 -27.77 -16.32 -26.54
C THR A 53 -26.58 -15.51 -27.07
N LYS A 54 -25.62 -16.17 -27.72
CA LYS A 54 -24.45 -15.51 -28.32
C LYS A 54 -24.88 -14.69 -29.54
N LEU A 55 -24.54 -13.40 -29.55
CA LEU A 55 -24.76 -12.50 -30.68
C LEU A 55 -23.51 -12.36 -31.55
N PHE A 56 -22.38 -12.02 -30.93
CA PHE A 56 -21.14 -11.69 -31.64
C PHE A 56 -19.92 -12.32 -30.98
N SER A 57 -18.91 -12.63 -31.79
CA SER A 57 -17.56 -12.97 -31.33
C SER A 57 -16.57 -11.93 -31.84
N VAL A 58 -15.61 -11.56 -30.99
CA VAL A 58 -14.53 -10.65 -31.35
C VAL A 58 -13.22 -11.36 -31.17
N HIS A 59 -12.38 -11.32 -32.20
CA HIS A 59 -11.04 -11.89 -32.17
C HIS A 59 -9.99 -10.80 -32.33
N GLY A 60 -8.95 -10.83 -31.50
CA GLY A 60 -7.88 -9.84 -31.54
C GLY A 60 -6.56 -10.41 -32.02
N ASP A 61 -5.92 -9.71 -32.96
CA ASP A 61 -4.61 -10.09 -33.49
C ASP A 61 -3.53 -9.97 -32.41
N PHE A 62 -2.68 -11.00 -32.30
CA PHE A 62 -1.56 -11.01 -31.37
C PHE A 62 -0.41 -10.14 -31.90
N GLY A 63 0.24 -9.35 -31.02
CA GLY A 63 1.41 -8.54 -31.39
C GLY A 63 1.14 -7.36 -32.34
N SER A 64 -0.12 -7.02 -32.63
CA SER A 64 -0.48 -5.96 -33.57
C SER A 64 -0.35 -4.55 -32.96
N LEU A 65 0.50 -3.70 -33.56
CA LEU A 65 0.64 -2.28 -33.20
C LEU A 65 -0.64 -1.47 -33.43
N SER A 66 -1.50 -1.89 -34.38
CA SER A 66 -2.79 -1.25 -34.65
C SER A 66 -3.94 -1.83 -33.81
N GLN A 67 -3.66 -2.83 -32.96
CA GLN A 67 -4.64 -3.49 -32.09
C GLN A 67 -5.95 -3.85 -32.78
N ARG A 68 -5.82 -4.48 -33.95
CA ARG A 68 -6.95 -4.88 -34.78
C ARG A 68 -7.84 -5.90 -34.06
N ARG A 69 -9.15 -5.75 -34.26
CA ARG A 69 -10.23 -6.58 -33.71
C ARG A 69 -11.22 -6.92 -34.82
N HIS A 70 -11.48 -8.19 -34.99
CA HIS A 70 -12.37 -8.74 -36.00
C HIS A 70 -13.71 -9.12 -35.37
N PHE A 71 -14.78 -8.42 -35.73
CA PHE A 71 -16.12 -8.74 -35.27
C PHE A 71 -16.79 -9.73 -36.21
N ARG A 72 -17.38 -10.77 -35.63
CA ARG A 72 -18.12 -11.81 -36.33
C ARG A 72 -19.49 -12.00 -35.70
N ASP A 73 -20.47 -12.36 -36.51
CA ASP A 73 -21.80 -12.74 -36.02
C ASP A 73 -21.78 -14.10 -35.27
N SER A 74 -22.96 -14.62 -34.94
CA SER A 74 -23.12 -15.90 -34.28
C SER A 74 -22.77 -17.11 -35.18
N SER A 75 -22.86 -16.95 -36.50
CA SER A 75 -22.51 -17.97 -37.51
C SER A 75 -21.00 -18.01 -37.83
N GLY A 76 -20.27 -16.94 -37.50
CA GLY A 76 -18.84 -16.77 -37.78
C GLY A 76 -18.51 -15.89 -38.99
N LEU A 77 -19.53 -15.31 -39.64
CA LEU A 77 -19.38 -14.37 -40.75
C LEU A 77 -18.81 -13.03 -40.26
N PRO A 78 -17.83 -12.44 -40.98
CA PRO A 78 -17.21 -11.19 -40.58
C PRO A 78 -18.16 -10.00 -40.80
N LEU A 79 -18.26 -9.12 -39.80
CA LEU A 79 -19.14 -7.94 -39.82
C LEU A 79 -18.37 -6.65 -40.12
N PHE A 80 -17.28 -6.41 -39.38
CA PHE A 80 -16.39 -5.25 -39.50
C PHE A 80 -15.08 -5.47 -38.74
N GLU A 81 -14.10 -4.62 -39.05
CA GLU A 81 -12.80 -4.56 -38.40
C GLU A 81 -12.64 -3.24 -37.62
N LEU A 82 -12.37 -3.33 -36.32
CA LEU A 82 -12.02 -2.19 -35.48
C LEU A 82 -10.50 -2.15 -35.32
N HIS A 83 -9.87 -1.03 -35.63
CA HIS A 83 -8.44 -0.86 -35.43
C HIS A 83 -8.06 0.58 -35.09
N ARG A 84 -6.92 0.73 -34.41
CA ARG A 84 -6.35 2.03 -34.04
C ARG A 84 -5.36 2.49 -35.10
N LYS A 85 -5.32 3.79 -35.37
CA LYS A 85 -4.26 4.40 -36.19
C LYS A 85 -2.89 4.09 -35.58
N LYS A 86 -1.92 3.67 -36.41
CA LYS A 86 -0.54 3.37 -35.94
C LYS A 86 0.09 4.54 -35.17
N SER A 87 -0.22 5.78 -35.56
CA SER A 87 0.16 7.01 -34.86
C SER A 87 -1.10 7.84 -34.54
N GLY A 88 -1.53 7.83 -33.27
CA GLY A 88 -2.69 8.59 -32.80
C GLY A 88 -3.54 7.84 -31.80
N VAL A 89 -4.66 8.44 -31.39
CA VAL A 89 -5.62 7.88 -30.43
C VAL A 89 -6.98 7.54 -31.06
N THR A 90 -7.16 7.92 -32.33
CA THR A 90 -8.37 7.66 -33.12
C THR A 90 -8.48 6.20 -33.52
N TRP A 91 -9.70 5.66 -33.44
CA TRP A 91 -10.04 4.32 -33.91
C TRP A 91 -10.95 4.40 -35.13
N PHE A 92 -10.80 3.43 -36.02
CA PHE A 92 -11.58 3.31 -37.24
C PHE A 92 -12.28 1.96 -37.30
N VAL A 93 -13.49 1.99 -37.84
CA VAL A 93 -14.29 0.81 -38.14
C VAL A 93 -14.41 0.71 -39.66
N HIS A 94 -14.04 -0.43 -40.23
CA HIS A 94 -14.11 -0.71 -41.68
C HIS A 94 -14.88 -1.99 -41.97
N LEU A 95 -15.34 -2.13 -43.20
CA LEU A 95 -15.90 -3.39 -43.66
C LEU A 95 -14.77 -4.44 -43.84
N PRO A 96 -15.10 -5.73 -43.72
CA PRO A 96 -14.10 -6.79 -43.88
C PRO A 96 -13.48 -6.75 -45.28
N GLY A 97 -12.15 -6.77 -45.35
CA GLY A 97 -11.41 -6.79 -46.62
C GLY A 97 -11.10 -5.43 -47.24
N ASP A 98 -11.56 -4.31 -46.67
CA ASP A 98 -11.17 -2.98 -47.11
C ASP A 98 -9.67 -2.73 -46.84
N LYS A 99 -9.00 -2.08 -47.80
CA LYS A 99 -7.65 -1.55 -47.55
C LYS A 99 -7.75 -0.45 -46.49
N SER A 100 -6.73 -0.32 -45.65
CA SER A 100 -6.68 0.65 -44.54
C SER A 100 -6.79 2.14 -44.94
N ASP A 101 -6.77 2.45 -46.24
CA ASP A 101 -6.94 3.79 -46.82
C ASP A 101 -8.36 4.05 -47.37
N ALA A 102 -9.27 3.07 -47.30
CA ALA A 102 -10.68 3.24 -47.68
C ALA A 102 -11.43 4.15 -46.68
N GLU A 103 -12.58 4.72 -47.07
CA GLU A 103 -13.38 5.51 -46.12
C GLU A 103 -13.93 4.62 -44.98
N PRO A 104 -13.76 5.00 -43.70
CA PRO A 104 -14.29 4.23 -42.57
C PRO A 104 -15.81 4.39 -42.45
N ILE A 105 -16.49 3.32 -42.04
CA ILE A 105 -17.94 3.34 -41.74
C ILE A 105 -18.23 4.10 -40.43
N ALA A 106 -17.27 4.09 -39.50
CA ALA A 106 -17.31 4.91 -38.30
C ALA A 106 -15.90 5.31 -37.86
N THR A 107 -15.77 6.55 -37.40
CA THR A 107 -14.55 7.11 -36.81
C THR A 107 -14.79 7.44 -35.35
N ILE A 108 -13.95 6.90 -34.47
CA ILE A 108 -14.08 7.10 -33.03
C ILE A 108 -12.95 8.01 -32.56
N ALA A 109 -13.33 9.23 -32.20
CA ALA A 109 -12.43 10.26 -31.72
C ALA A 109 -12.39 10.23 -30.18
N THR A 110 -11.31 9.68 -29.62
CA THR A 110 -11.11 9.71 -28.17
C THR A 110 -10.79 11.13 -27.72
N LYS A 111 -11.56 11.65 -26.76
CA LYS A 111 -11.34 12.96 -26.16
C LYS A 111 -10.62 12.79 -24.82
N TRP A 112 -9.72 13.71 -24.51
CA TRP A 112 -9.01 13.64 -23.22
C TRP A 112 -9.95 13.95 -22.06
N SER A 113 -9.94 13.10 -21.04
CA SER A 113 -10.60 13.31 -19.75
C SER A 113 -9.83 12.55 -18.67
N ALA A 114 -9.41 13.25 -17.62
CA ALA A 114 -8.48 12.72 -16.61
C ALA A 114 -9.01 11.50 -15.84
N PHE A 115 -10.33 11.39 -15.65
CA PHE A 115 -10.91 10.36 -14.76
C PHE A 115 -12.12 9.65 -15.36
N LYS A 116 -12.63 10.08 -16.52
CA LYS A 116 -13.89 9.57 -17.09
C LYS A 116 -13.67 9.11 -18.51
N ASP A 117 -14.41 8.10 -18.94
CA ASP A 117 -14.41 7.73 -20.36
C ASP A 117 -15.03 8.87 -21.19
N LYS A 118 -14.34 9.30 -22.24
CA LYS A 118 -14.82 10.39 -23.09
C LYS A 118 -14.38 10.17 -24.53
N PHE A 119 -15.32 9.85 -25.41
CA PHE A 119 -15.06 9.77 -26.83
C PHE A 119 -16.35 9.98 -27.62
N ASP A 120 -16.20 10.38 -28.88
CA ASP A 120 -17.31 10.56 -29.80
C ASP A 120 -17.17 9.59 -30.96
N VAL A 121 -18.28 8.99 -31.36
CA VAL A 121 -18.37 8.11 -32.51
C VAL A 121 -19.06 8.87 -33.63
N HIS A 122 -18.33 9.13 -34.71
CA HIS A 122 -18.83 9.74 -35.93
C HIS A 122 -19.13 8.62 -36.92
N MET A 123 -20.35 8.56 -37.44
CA MET A 123 -20.76 7.50 -38.36
C MET A 123 -21.81 8.00 -39.35
N ARG A 124 -21.91 7.33 -40.50
CA ARG A 124 -23.04 7.49 -41.42
C ARG A 124 -24.16 6.53 -41.01
N ASN A 125 -25.34 7.04 -40.70
CA ASN A 125 -26.46 6.23 -40.23
C ASN A 125 -27.13 5.49 -41.39
N ALA A 126 -26.88 4.18 -41.49
CA ALA A 126 -27.45 3.33 -42.53
C ALA A 126 -28.99 3.22 -42.44
N ALA A 127 -29.56 3.40 -41.25
CA ALA A 127 -31.01 3.39 -41.06
C ALA A 127 -31.70 4.72 -41.43
N ALA A 128 -30.92 5.77 -41.71
CA ALA A 128 -31.39 7.12 -42.02
C ALA A 128 -30.83 7.65 -43.35
N GLY A 129 -30.64 6.77 -44.34
CA GLY A 129 -30.17 7.18 -45.68
C GLY A 129 -28.73 7.69 -45.72
N GLY A 130 -27.90 7.36 -44.72
CA GLY A 130 -26.48 7.74 -44.68
C GLY A 130 -26.20 9.08 -44.01
N GLU A 131 -27.16 9.66 -43.29
CA GLU A 131 -26.99 10.91 -42.53
C GLU A 131 -25.85 10.81 -41.49
N ASP A 132 -25.00 11.86 -41.42
CA ASP A 132 -23.92 11.92 -40.45
C ASP A 132 -24.47 12.06 -39.02
N THR A 133 -24.19 11.06 -38.18
CA THR A 133 -24.66 10.99 -36.80
C THR A 133 -23.47 10.93 -35.84
N VAL A 134 -23.57 11.69 -34.75
CA VAL A 134 -22.58 11.69 -33.67
C VAL A 134 -23.18 11.05 -32.42
N ILE A 135 -22.46 10.08 -31.86
CA ILE A 135 -22.78 9.45 -30.58
C ILE A 135 -21.73 9.85 -29.55
N GLU A 136 -22.21 10.42 -28.45
CA GLU A 136 -21.36 10.92 -27.37
C GLU A 136 -21.27 9.91 -26.22
N VAL A 137 -20.07 9.40 -25.97
CA VAL A 137 -19.81 8.50 -24.84
C VAL A 137 -19.21 9.28 -23.68
N ARG A 138 -19.87 9.25 -22.52
CA ARG A 138 -19.56 10.07 -21.34
C ARG A 138 -19.59 9.22 -20.06
N GLY A 139 -18.42 9.01 -19.47
CA GLY A 139 -18.24 8.37 -18.16
C GLY A 139 -18.89 9.20 -17.05
N GLN A 140 -19.50 8.53 -16.08
CA GLN A 140 -20.25 9.16 -15.01
C GLN A 140 -19.44 9.26 -13.71
N ASP A 141 -18.59 8.27 -13.46
CA ASP A 141 -17.78 8.16 -12.26
C ASP A 141 -16.28 8.05 -12.58
N ILE A 142 -15.44 8.31 -11.57
CA ILE A 142 -13.98 8.27 -11.66
C ILE A 142 -13.41 6.85 -11.72
N TRP A 143 -14.20 5.85 -11.31
CA TRP A 143 -13.83 4.44 -11.31
C TRP A 143 -14.20 3.74 -12.63
N LYS A 144 -14.74 4.50 -13.59
CA LYS A 144 -15.19 4.03 -14.91
C LYS A 144 -16.17 2.86 -14.81
N VAL A 145 -16.95 2.81 -13.73
CA VAL A 145 -17.95 1.77 -13.48
C VAL A 145 -19.18 1.98 -14.35
N LYS A 146 -19.54 3.23 -14.64
CA LYS A 146 -20.75 3.58 -15.37
C LYS A 146 -20.47 4.62 -16.45
N THR A 147 -20.89 4.31 -17.66
CA THR A 147 -20.75 5.17 -18.83
C THR A 147 -22.11 5.34 -19.50
N HIS A 148 -22.47 6.58 -19.79
CA HIS A 148 -23.70 6.92 -20.50
C HIS A 148 -23.37 7.28 -21.94
N VAL A 149 -24.26 6.90 -22.85
CA VAL A 149 -24.11 7.13 -24.27
C VAL A 149 -25.31 7.93 -24.75
N TYR A 150 -25.02 9.06 -25.40
CA TYR A 150 -26.01 10.03 -25.83
C TYR A 150 -26.01 10.18 -27.35
N SER A 151 -27.18 10.43 -27.93
CA SER A 151 -27.34 10.89 -29.30
C SER A 151 -28.30 12.08 -29.29
N ASN A 152 -27.88 13.22 -29.84
CA ASN A 152 -28.64 14.48 -29.82
C ASN A 152 -29.23 14.83 -28.44
N GLY A 153 -28.45 14.61 -27.38
CA GLY A 153 -28.84 14.85 -25.98
C GLY A 153 -29.74 13.76 -25.35
N ALA A 154 -30.25 12.79 -26.11
CA ALA A 154 -31.03 11.67 -25.58
C ALA A 154 -30.13 10.52 -25.13
N LEU A 155 -30.40 9.94 -23.96
CA LEU A 155 -29.66 8.78 -23.42
C LEU A 155 -30.08 7.50 -24.17
N VAL A 156 -29.19 6.93 -24.97
CA VAL A 156 -29.50 5.78 -25.85
C VAL A 156 -28.90 4.46 -25.38
N MET A 157 -27.86 4.51 -24.54
CA MET A 157 -27.27 3.32 -23.92
C MET A 157 -26.63 3.65 -22.58
N ILE A 158 -26.71 2.70 -21.64
CA ILE A 158 -25.97 2.72 -20.38
C ILE A 158 -25.04 1.51 -20.35
N ALA A 159 -23.75 1.76 -20.19
CA ALA A 159 -22.74 0.73 -19.96
C ALA A 159 -22.38 0.67 -18.48
N LYS A 160 -22.42 -0.52 -17.89
CA LYS A 160 -22.06 -0.77 -16.50
C LYS A 160 -21.02 -1.87 -16.41
N LEU A 161 -19.91 -1.60 -15.74
CA LEU A 161 -18.93 -2.61 -15.37
C LEU A 161 -19.50 -3.45 -14.22
N THR A 162 -19.63 -4.75 -14.45
CA THR A 162 -20.28 -5.67 -13.48
C THR A 162 -19.34 -6.10 -12.35
N ASP A 163 -18.05 -6.17 -12.63
CA ASP A 163 -17.02 -6.58 -11.67
C ASP A 163 -15.80 -5.66 -11.75
N LEU A 164 -15.79 -4.61 -10.92
CA LEU A 164 -14.67 -3.66 -10.82
C LEU A 164 -13.38 -4.36 -10.35
N LEU A 165 -13.47 -5.36 -9.48
CA LEU A 165 -12.32 -6.07 -8.94
C LEU A 165 -11.60 -6.87 -10.03
N SER A 166 -12.32 -7.33 -11.07
CA SER A 166 -11.72 -8.05 -12.20
C SER A 166 -10.64 -7.27 -12.94
N VAL A 167 -10.60 -5.93 -12.84
CA VAL A 167 -9.58 -5.11 -13.50
C VAL A 167 -8.28 -5.02 -12.68
N TYR A 168 -8.35 -5.35 -11.39
CA TYR A 168 -7.22 -5.34 -10.46
C TYR A 168 -6.70 -6.76 -10.15
N VAL A 169 -7.48 -7.80 -10.43
CA VAL A 169 -7.11 -9.21 -10.19
C VAL A 169 -6.48 -9.83 -11.45
N PRO A 170 -5.18 -10.24 -11.41
CA PRO A 170 -4.54 -10.92 -12.53
C PRO A 170 -5.30 -12.21 -12.92
N GLY A 171 -5.57 -12.38 -14.22
CA GLY A 171 -6.26 -13.57 -14.77
C GLY A 171 -7.79 -13.45 -14.84
N LYS A 172 -8.40 -12.54 -14.07
CA LYS A 172 -9.81 -12.13 -14.27
C LYS A 172 -9.85 -11.02 -15.34
N ARG A 173 -10.96 -10.91 -16.05
CA ARG A 173 -11.14 -9.91 -17.11
C ARG A 173 -12.47 -9.19 -16.91
N PRO A 174 -12.56 -7.90 -17.28
CA PRO A 174 -13.78 -7.11 -17.13
C PRO A 174 -14.94 -7.70 -17.92
N GLU A 175 -16.11 -7.62 -17.29
CA GLU A 175 -17.39 -7.96 -17.88
C GLU A 175 -18.31 -6.74 -17.79
N TRP A 176 -18.87 -6.35 -18.94
CA TRP A 176 -19.73 -5.19 -19.06
C TRP A 176 -21.16 -5.60 -19.36
N GLU A 177 -22.11 -4.89 -18.77
CA GLU A 177 -23.52 -4.99 -19.04
C GLU A 177 -23.96 -3.69 -19.73
N LEU A 178 -24.49 -3.81 -20.94
CA LEU A 178 -24.93 -2.68 -21.75
C LEU A 178 -26.46 -2.74 -21.86
N THR A 179 -27.14 -1.72 -21.34
CA THR A 179 -28.59 -1.53 -21.54
C THR A 179 -28.79 -0.64 -22.76
N VAL A 180 -29.31 -1.21 -23.85
CA VAL A 180 -29.44 -0.58 -25.17
C VAL A 180 -30.90 -0.19 -25.42
N ALA A 181 -31.14 1.04 -25.87
CA ALA A 181 -32.48 1.52 -26.22
C ALA A 181 -33.05 0.82 -27.46
N LYS A 182 -34.38 0.73 -27.53
CA LYS A 182 -35.09 0.37 -28.77
C LYS A 182 -34.72 1.35 -29.89
N GLY A 183 -34.36 0.82 -31.05
CA GLY A 183 -33.94 1.58 -32.23
C GLY A 183 -32.42 1.80 -32.35
N LEU A 184 -31.62 1.37 -31.37
CA LEU A 184 -30.15 1.42 -31.47
C LEU A 184 -29.60 0.05 -31.91
N ASP A 185 -28.62 0.07 -32.81
CA ASP A 185 -27.92 -1.11 -33.33
C ASP A 185 -27.05 -1.79 -32.26
N LEU A 186 -27.28 -3.10 -32.06
CA LEU A 186 -26.56 -3.93 -31.10
C LEU A 186 -25.08 -4.14 -31.47
N SER A 187 -24.75 -4.11 -32.77
CA SER A 187 -23.37 -4.24 -33.25
C SER A 187 -22.57 -2.97 -32.94
N LEU A 188 -23.18 -1.80 -33.10
CA LEU A 188 -22.62 -0.51 -32.68
C LEU A 188 -22.44 -0.42 -31.16
N ALA A 189 -23.45 -0.86 -30.39
CA ALA A 189 -23.32 -0.97 -28.93
C ALA A 189 -22.15 -1.89 -28.52
N SER A 190 -21.96 -2.98 -29.26
CA SER A 190 -20.85 -3.92 -29.04
C SER A 190 -19.48 -3.30 -29.33
N ILE A 191 -19.35 -2.47 -30.38
CA ILE A 191 -18.12 -1.70 -30.65
C ILE A 191 -17.78 -0.80 -29.47
N ILE A 192 -18.76 -0.04 -28.97
CA ILE A 192 -18.57 0.88 -27.83
C ILE A 192 -18.16 0.09 -26.58
N GLY A 193 -18.81 -1.04 -26.28
CA GLY A 193 -18.48 -1.89 -25.14
C GLY A 193 -17.07 -2.48 -25.20
N VAL A 194 -16.65 -3.00 -26.36
CA VAL A 194 -15.30 -3.53 -26.58
C VAL A 194 -14.25 -2.43 -26.48
N LEU A 195 -14.55 -1.23 -26.99
CA LEU A 195 -13.66 -0.09 -26.87
C LEU A 195 -13.54 0.38 -25.42
N LEU A 196 -14.63 0.45 -24.65
CA LEU A 196 -14.60 0.77 -23.22
C LEU A 196 -13.71 -0.22 -22.44
N ALA A 197 -13.88 -1.52 -22.67
CA ALA A 197 -13.02 -2.55 -22.05
C ALA A 197 -11.54 -2.39 -22.46
N THR A 198 -11.29 -2.01 -23.71
CA THR A 198 -9.94 -1.79 -24.23
C THR A 198 -9.29 -0.54 -23.62
N LEU A 199 -10.01 0.57 -23.57
CA LEU A 199 -9.55 1.85 -22.98
C LEU A 199 -9.35 1.75 -21.46
N LEU A 200 -10.13 0.91 -20.77
CA LEU A 200 -9.93 0.60 -19.35
C LEU A 200 -8.57 -0.08 -19.12
N LYS A 201 -8.19 -1.03 -19.98
CA LYS A 201 -6.87 -1.69 -19.93
C LYS A 201 -5.73 -0.70 -20.17
N TYR A 202 -5.88 0.22 -21.12
CA TYR A 202 -4.89 1.27 -21.36
C TYR A 202 -4.76 2.20 -20.16
N SER A 203 -5.87 2.61 -19.55
CA SER A 203 -5.84 3.48 -18.37
C SER A 203 -5.04 2.83 -17.23
N ASN A 204 -5.17 1.52 -17.00
CA ASN A 204 -4.45 0.83 -15.92
C ASN A 204 -2.98 0.51 -16.23
N PHE A 205 -2.63 0.22 -17.48
CA PHE A 205 -1.22 0.03 -17.87
C PHE A 205 -0.46 1.37 -17.89
N TYR A 206 -1.15 2.45 -18.27
CA TYR A 206 -0.63 3.81 -18.17
C TYR A 206 -0.59 4.32 -16.72
N ILE A 207 -1.51 3.97 -15.82
CA ILE A 207 -1.39 4.32 -14.38
C ILE A 207 -0.15 3.68 -13.75
N LEU A 208 0.19 2.43 -14.11
CA LEU A 208 1.39 1.74 -13.61
C LEU A 208 2.71 2.21 -14.25
N LEU A 209 2.69 2.82 -15.45
CA LEU A 209 3.89 3.32 -16.15
C LEU A 209 4.06 4.86 -16.11
N LEU A 210 2.98 5.64 -16.03
CA LEU A 210 3.02 7.11 -15.99
C LEU A 210 3.47 7.67 -14.65
N ASP A 211 3.37 6.91 -13.57
CA ASP A 211 4.01 7.27 -12.30
C ASP A 211 5.55 7.26 -12.41
N PHE A 212 6.12 6.69 -13.49
CA PHE A 212 7.57 6.51 -13.63
C PHE A 212 8.23 7.33 -14.75
N PHE A 213 7.58 7.62 -15.90
CA PHE A 213 8.26 8.36 -17.00
C PHE A 213 7.33 9.27 -17.86
N HIS A 214 7.50 10.59 -17.66
CA HIS A 214 7.37 11.72 -18.60
C HIS A 214 6.02 12.18 -19.26
N LEU A 215 5.65 13.42 -18.87
CA LEU A 215 5.33 14.64 -19.67
C LEU A 215 4.50 14.55 -20.97
N SER A 216 3.29 15.13 -20.95
CA SER A 216 2.77 16.04 -22.01
C SER A 216 1.39 16.65 -21.65
N LEU A 217 1.37 17.93 -21.25
CA LEU A 217 0.32 18.99 -21.41
C LEU A 217 0.54 20.10 -20.34
N PRO A 218 0.43 21.41 -20.68
CA PRO A 218 0.84 22.52 -19.80
C PRO A 218 0.16 22.54 -18.41
N ASP A 219 -1.15 22.28 -18.34
CA ASP A 219 -1.92 22.36 -17.08
C ASP A 219 -1.74 21.15 -16.18
N GLN A 220 -1.51 19.96 -16.76
CA GLN A 220 -1.30 18.73 -16.01
C GLN A 220 0.16 18.57 -15.57
N PHE A 221 1.10 19.11 -16.36
CA PHE A 221 2.48 19.33 -15.94
C PHE A 221 2.52 20.28 -14.74
N CYS A 222 1.81 21.41 -14.77
CA CYS A 222 1.73 22.30 -13.60
C CYS A 222 1.19 21.57 -12.36
N LYS A 223 0.14 20.76 -12.46
CA LYS A 223 -0.39 20.02 -11.29
C LYS A 223 0.57 18.94 -10.76
N HIS A 224 1.18 18.14 -11.62
CA HIS A 224 2.13 17.09 -11.20
C HIS A 224 3.46 17.68 -10.75
N LEU A 225 3.94 18.74 -11.41
CA LEU A 225 5.07 19.54 -10.96
C LEU A 225 4.75 20.16 -9.59
N MET A 226 3.54 20.70 -9.38
CA MET A 226 3.14 21.22 -8.07
C MET A 226 3.04 20.11 -7.01
N LEU A 227 2.55 18.92 -7.34
CA LEU A 227 2.53 17.77 -6.42
C LEU A 227 3.94 17.28 -6.10
N PHE A 228 4.80 17.18 -7.11
CA PHE A 228 6.21 16.84 -6.95
C PHE A 228 6.96 17.89 -6.13
N LEU A 229 6.83 19.17 -6.45
CA LEU A 229 7.39 20.27 -5.68
C LEU A 229 6.87 20.27 -4.24
N LYS A 230 5.57 20.00 -4.02
CA LYS A 230 5.02 19.82 -2.67
C LYS A 230 5.64 18.63 -1.95
N SER A 231 5.90 17.52 -2.64
CA SER A 231 6.55 16.34 -2.05
C SER A 231 8.00 16.59 -1.64
N LEU A 232 8.66 17.63 -2.18
CA LEU A 232 10.00 18.07 -1.76
C LEU A 232 9.99 18.92 -0.48
N ILE A 233 8.83 19.45 -0.07
CA ILE A 233 8.72 20.32 1.10
C ILE A 233 9.14 19.59 2.40
N PRO A 234 8.63 18.38 2.71
CA PRO A 234 9.02 17.70 3.95
C PRO A 234 10.52 17.34 4.00
N PRO A 235 11.13 16.79 2.93
CA PRO A 235 12.58 16.60 2.86
C PRO A 235 13.39 17.90 3.00
N ALA A 236 12.93 19.02 2.42
CA ALA A 236 13.64 20.29 2.53
C ALA A 236 13.69 20.81 3.98
N PHE A 237 12.57 20.77 4.69
CA PHE A 237 12.53 21.15 6.12
C PHE A 237 13.39 20.21 6.98
N PHE A 238 13.39 18.91 6.68
CA PHE A 238 14.26 17.95 7.36
C PHE A 238 15.75 18.22 7.08
N ALA A 239 16.11 18.53 5.84
CA ALA A 239 17.48 18.89 5.47
C ALA A 239 17.94 20.14 6.23
N PHE A 240 17.09 21.16 6.33
CA PHE A 240 17.37 22.35 7.12
C PHE A 240 17.57 22.03 8.61
N SER A 241 16.68 21.20 9.19
CA SER A 241 16.85 20.71 10.58
C SER A 241 18.16 19.95 10.77
N SER A 242 18.56 19.14 9.78
CA SER A 242 19.82 18.40 9.80
C SER A 242 21.03 19.34 9.76
N ILE A 243 21.02 20.37 8.92
CA ILE A 243 22.09 21.40 8.90
C ILE A 243 22.21 22.08 10.25
N LEU A 244 21.08 22.44 10.88
CA LEU A 244 21.07 23.07 12.21
C LEU A 244 21.60 22.13 13.29
N PHE A 245 21.30 20.83 13.20
CA PHE A 245 21.89 19.82 14.09
C PHE A 245 23.41 19.78 13.97
N TYR A 246 23.93 19.81 12.73
CA TYR A 246 25.38 19.85 12.48
C TYR A 246 26.04 21.06 13.13
N VAL A 247 25.41 22.23 13.10
CA VAL A 247 25.92 23.41 13.80
C VAL A 247 25.77 23.24 15.33
N ALA A 248 24.60 22.80 15.80
CA ALA A 248 24.27 22.70 17.22
C ALA A 248 25.25 21.81 18.00
N ILE A 249 25.65 20.67 17.46
CA ILE A 249 26.49 19.70 18.19
C ILE A 249 27.88 20.25 18.53
N HIS A 250 28.40 21.18 17.74
CA HIS A 250 29.68 21.86 17.99
C HIS A 250 29.57 23.04 18.96
N LEU A 251 28.36 23.51 19.26
CA LEU A 251 28.14 24.63 20.17
C LEU A 251 28.12 24.19 21.65
N PRO A 252 28.49 25.09 22.58
CA PRO A 252 28.26 24.89 24.00
C PRO A 252 26.76 24.85 24.30
N TYR A 253 26.38 24.30 25.47
CA TYR A 253 24.99 24.05 25.84
C TYR A 253 24.06 25.28 25.67
N ARG A 254 24.52 26.48 26.05
CA ARG A 254 23.74 27.73 25.85
C ARG A 254 23.48 28.02 24.36
N GLY A 255 24.48 27.83 23.50
CA GLY A 255 24.32 27.98 22.05
C GLY A 255 23.35 26.96 21.46
N ARG A 256 23.37 25.72 21.96
CA ARG A 256 22.39 24.68 21.58
C ARG A 256 20.96 25.08 21.93
N LEU A 257 20.75 25.76 23.06
CA LEU A 257 19.41 26.22 23.46
C LEU A 257 18.89 27.33 22.53
N TYR A 258 19.73 28.30 22.14
CA TYR A 258 19.33 29.35 21.21
C TYR A 258 18.96 28.80 19.82
N LEU A 259 19.66 27.77 19.34
CA LEU A 259 19.37 27.15 18.05
C LEU A 259 18.19 26.15 18.09
N SER A 260 17.77 25.75 19.29
CA SER A 260 16.74 24.72 19.48
C SER A 260 15.39 25.05 18.83
N PRO A 261 14.84 26.28 18.89
CA PRO A 261 13.54 26.56 18.31
C PRO A 261 13.57 26.42 16.78
N LEU A 262 14.69 26.79 16.15
CA LEU A 262 14.85 26.68 14.70
C LEU A 262 15.07 25.21 14.28
N LEU A 263 15.88 24.47 15.03
CA LEU A 263 16.17 23.05 14.77
C LEU A 263 14.91 22.20 14.89
N PHE A 264 14.18 22.33 16.00
CA PHE A 264 12.96 21.56 16.24
C PHE A 264 11.77 22.13 15.48
N GLY A 265 11.67 23.46 15.32
CA GLY A 265 10.62 24.08 14.52
C GLY A 265 10.64 23.60 13.08
N SER A 266 11.82 23.52 12.45
CA SER A 266 11.96 22.95 11.10
C SER A 266 11.66 21.45 11.04
N ALA A 267 12.06 20.66 12.05
CA ALA A 267 11.66 19.26 12.12
C ALA A 267 10.14 19.06 12.26
N ILE A 268 9.48 19.91 13.06
CA ILE A 268 8.01 19.91 13.21
C ILE A 268 7.32 20.34 11.91
N LEU A 269 7.86 21.31 11.18
CA LEU A 269 7.35 21.68 9.86
C LEU A 269 7.49 20.53 8.85
N SER A 270 8.59 19.77 8.89
CA SER A 270 8.75 18.55 8.10
C SER A 270 7.69 17.50 8.45
N LEU A 271 7.41 17.30 9.74
CA LEU A 271 6.35 16.42 10.22
C LEU A 271 4.95 16.89 9.75
N HIS A 272 4.63 18.17 9.92
CA HIS A 272 3.33 18.74 9.55
C HIS A 272 3.06 18.72 8.04
N THR A 273 4.12 18.78 7.23
CA THR A 273 4.01 18.72 5.78
C THR A 273 4.05 17.29 5.24
N SER A 274 4.17 16.26 6.10
CA SER A 274 4.19 14.84 5.70
C SER A 274 3.01 14.39 4.82
N PRO A 275 1.78 14.94 4.88
CA PRO A 275 0.70 14.61 3.94
C PRO A 275 1.02 14.93 2.48
N TYR A 276 2.06 15.71 2.18
CA TYR A 276 2.49 15.94 0.81
C TYR A 276 3.23 14.74 0.18
N LEU A 277 3.63 13.74 0.97
CA LEU A 277 4.30 12.52 0.50
C LEU A 277 3.29 11.41 0.19
N THR A 278 2.49 11.60 -0.85
CA THR A 278 1.45 10.65 -1.30
C THR A 278 1.86 9.76 -2.47
N TRP A 279 3.09 9.92 -2.97
CA TRP A 279 3.59 9.18 -4.15
C TRP A 279 3.72 7.67 -3.92
N LEU A 280 3.78 7.21 -2.66
CA LEU A 280 3.72 5.80 -2.29
C LEU A 280 2.81 5.64 -1.08
N THR A 281 1.92 4.64 -1.12
CA THR A 281 1.00 4.34 -0.01
C THR A 281 1.75 4.15 1.30
N GLY A 282 1.38 4.92 2.33
CA GLY A 282 1.98 4.89 3.66
C GLY A 282 3.30 5.69 3.80
N MET A 283 3.78 6.36 2.75
CA MET A 283 5.01 7.16 2.82
C MET A 283 4.83 8.43 3.68
N ASN A 284 3.63 9.02 3.67
CA ASN A 284 3.22 10.07 4.59
C ASN A 284 3.44 9.65 6.06
N VAL A 285 2.89 8.51 6.48
CA VAL A 285 3.01 7.97 7.84
C VAL A 285 4.46 7.59 8.15
N LEU A 286 5.15 6.96 7.21
CA LEU A 286 6.55 6.56 7.39
C LEU A 286 7.46 7.79 7.60
N TRP A 287 7.26 8.85 6.82
CA TRP A 287 7.99 10.11 6.99
C TRP A 287 7.64 10.80 8.31
N ALA A 288 6.37 10.80 8.69
CA ALA A 288 5.92 11.36 9.96
C ALA A 288 6.56 10.63 11.16
N LEU A 289 6.61 9.30 11.13
CA LEU A 289 7.34 8.49 12.12
C LEU A 289 8.83 8.80 12.11
N PHE A 290 9.45 8.86 10.92
CA PHE A 290 10.85 9.24 10.78
C PHE A 290 11.16 10.60 11.41
N ALA A 291 10.33 11.62 11.15
CA ALA A 291 10.48 12.96 11.73
C ALA A 291 10.33 12.93 13.26
N CYS A 292 9.39 12.15 13.80
CA CYS A 292 9.25 11.96 15.25
C CYS A 292 10.51 11.34 15.88
N VAL A 293 11.06 10.29 15.24
CA VAL A 293 12.29 9.63 15.69
C VAL A 293 13.49 10.58 15.58
N TRP A 294 13.57 11.36 14.50
CA TRP A 294 14.60 12.39 14.30
C TRP A 294 14.58 13.43 15.42
N ILE A 295 13.42 13.98 15.76
CA ILE A 295 13.26 14.96 16.86
C ILE A 295 13.79 14.38 18.17
N GLN A 296 13.43 13.14 18.49
CA GLN A 296 13.90 12.49 19.72
C GLN A 296 15.38 12.17 19.69
N HIS A 297 15.90 11.72 18.55
CA HIS A 297 17.33 11.45 18.36
C HIS A 297 18.15 12.73 18.54
N ALA A 298 17.76 13.82 17.87
CA ALA A 298 18.42 15.11 17.99
C ALA A 298 18.37 15.63 19.44
N ALA A 299 17.21 15.53 20.10
CA ALA A 299 17.07 15.92 21.49
C ALA A 299 17.97 15.10 22.43
N ALA A 300 18.01 13.78 22.22
CA ALA A 300 18.84 12.88 22.99
C ALA A 300 20.32 13.18 22.82
N VAL A 301 20.81 13.36 21.58
CA VAL A 301 22.22 13.67 21.33
C VAL A 301 22.62 15.02 21.95
N LEU A 302 21.82 16.06 21.71
CA LEU A 302 22.21 17.44 22.01
C LEU A 302 22.02 17.82 23.48
N TYR A 303 20.97 17.34 24.14
CA TYR A 303 20.56 17.83 25.47
C TYR A 303 20.60 16.76 26.56
N PHE A 304 20.25 15.51 26.27
CA PHE A 304 20.20 14.44 27.28
C PHE A 304 21.56 13.75 27.45
N ASP A 305 22.10 13.19 26.38
CA ASP A 305 23.39 12.50 26.35
C ASP A 305 24.55 13.51 26.25
N GLN A 306 24.28 14.70 25.70
CA GLN A 306 25.26 15.75 25.44
C GLN A 306 26.53 15.23 24.75
N LEU A 307 26.36 14.43 23.69
CA LEU A 307 27.48 13.85 22.98
C LEU A 307 28.41 14.96 22.45
N ARG A 308 29.71 14.69 22.55
CA ARG A 308 30.76 15.54 22.00
C ARG A 308 31.33 14.86 20.78
N VAL A 309 31.59 15.65 19.74
CA VAL A 309 32.24 15.16 18.53
C VAL A 309 33.69 14.80 18.89
N PRO A 310 34.14 13.55 18.67
CA PRO A 310 35.53 13.16 18.91
C PRO A 310 36.50 14.01 18.09
N GLN A 311 37.67 14.33 18.65
CA GLN A 311 38.74 14.97 17.89
C GLN A 311 39.34 13.97 16.91
N THR A 312 38.94 14.06 15.65
CA THR A 312 39.44 13.22 14.54
C THR A 312 39.95 14.10 13.42
N THR A 313 40.68 13.50 12.48
CA THR A 313 41.18 14.18 11.26
C THR A 313 40.07 14.76 10.39
N SER A 314 38.82 14.27 10.48
CA SER A 314 37.66 14.83 9.78
C SER A 314 36.48 15.05 10.75
N PRO A 315 36.39 16.24 11.38
CA PRO A 315 35.31 16.58 12.31
C PRO A 315 33.92 16.48 11.68
N TRP A 316 33.79 16.84 10.39
CA TRP A 316 32.56 16.69 9.63
C TRP A 316 32.09 15.24 9.56
N LEU A 317 33.00 14.30 9.24
CA LEU A 317 32.66 12.88 9.15
C LEU A 317 32.28 12.32 10.52
N ALA A 318 32.97 12.72 11.59
CA ALA A 318 32.61 12.33 12.95
C ALA A 318 31.19 12.81 13.32
N THR A 319 30.83 14.04 12.96
CA THR A 319 29.47 14.57 13.19
C THR A 319 28.43 13.82 12.35
N TYR A 320 28.74 13.50 11.10
CA TYR A 320 27.89 12.67 10.24
C TYR A 320 27.60 11.29 10.85
N LYS A 321 28.63 10.63 11.41
CA LYS A 321 28.45 9.33 12.04
C LYS A 321 27.53 9.41 13.26
N ILE A 322 27.55 10.50 14.02
CA ILE A 322 26.61 10.72 15.14
C ILE A 322 25.20 11.01 14.60
N TRP A 323 25.08 11.82 13.55
CA TRP A 323 23.82 12.14 12.88
C TRP A 323 23.12 10.86 12.39
N ASN A 324 23.86 9.96 11.73
CA ASN A 324 23.38 8.69 11.16
C ASN A 324 23.37 7.49 12.15
N ASP A 325 23.57 7.71 13.46
CA ASP A 325 23.60 6.63 14.48
C ASP A 325 22.46 6.75 15.51
N PRO A 326 21.19 6.57 15.09
CA PRO A 326 20.04 6.59 16.02
C PRO A 326 20.10 5.45 17.06
N GLN A 327 20.81 4.37 16.75
CA GLN A 327 20.92 3.21 17.64
C GLN A 327 22.07 3.30 18.65
N ARG A 328 22.91 4.34 18.59
CA ARG A 328 24.10 4.51 19.45
C ARG A 328 25.10 3.36 19.34
N ARG A 329 25.25 2.78 18.16
CA ARG A 329 26.14 1.64 17.90
C ARG A 329 27.59 2.06 17.66
N MET A 330 27.82 3.30 17.21
CA MET A 330 29.16 3.82 16.88
C MET A 330 29.70 4.79 17.94
N SER A 331 28.83 5.31 18.81
CA SER A 331 29.11 6.44 19.70
C SER A 331 29.70 6.07 21.08
N THR A 332 30.04 4.79 21.33
CA THR A 332 30.83 4.42 22.51
C THR A 332 32.32 4.67 22.23
N GLY A 333 32.89 5.73 22.83
CA GLY A 333 34.34 6.00 22.86
C GLY A 333 35.19 4.97 23.61
N LEU A 334 34.73 3.72 23.72
CA LEU A 334 35.53 2.58 24.12
C LEU A 334 35.94 1.85 22.83
N PRO A 335 37.24 1.73 22.51
CA PRO A 335 37.66 0.88 21.41
C PRO A 335 37.11 -0.53 21.67
N PRO A 336 36.49 -1.20 20.68
CA PRO A 336 36.05 -2.58 20.87
C PRO A 336 37.28 -3.41 21.23
N ARG A 337 37.31 -3.92 22.46
CA ARG A 337 38.30 -4.89 22.92
C ARG A 337 38.14 -6.12 22.02
N HIS A 338 39.05 -6.24 21.05
CA HIS A 338 39.04 -7.19 19.95
C HIS A 338 37.76 -7.22 19.10
N LYS A 339 37.73 -6.43 18.03
CA LYS A 339 37.15 -6.95 16.78
C LYS A 339 38.28 -7.64 16.01
N PRO A 340 38.18 -8.95 15.69
CA PRO A 340 39.04 -9.52 14.66
C PRO A 340 38.85 -8.71 13.38
N SER A 341 39.86 -8.64 12.52
CA SER A 341 39.77 -8.02 11.21
C SER A 341 38.64 -8.69 10.41
N ILE A 342 37.41 -8.20 10.53
CA ILE A 342 36.28 -8.68 9.75
C ILE A 342 36.62 -8.29 8.32
N SER A 343 36.83 -9.29 7.47
CA SER A 343 37.09 -9.13 6.04
C SER A 343 36.15 -8.06 5.50
N SER A 344 36.69 -7.01 4.90
CA SER A 344 35.88 -6.00 4.21
C SER A 344 35.04 -6.73 3.17
N HIS A 345 33.75 -6.94 3.46
CA HIS A 345 32.85 -7.53 2.49
C HIS A 345 32.96 -6.72 1.21
N SER A 346 33.18 -7.41 0.09
CA SER A 346 33.19 -6.76 -1.21
C SER A 346 31.91 -5.95 -1.36
N ARG A 347 32.02 -4.66 -1.67
CA ARG A 347 30.85 -3.77 -1.84
C ARG A 347 29.89 -4.33 -2.89
N LEU A 348 30.42 -5.00 -3.91
CA LEU A 348 29.63 -5.71 -4.93
C LEU A 348 28.80 -6.84 -4.32
N CYS A 349 29.41 -7.68 -3.47
CA CYS A 349 28.73 -8.77 -2.78
C CYS A 349 27.65 -8.22 -1.84
N PHE A 350 27.95 -7.16 -1.08
CA PHE A 350 26.99 -6.49 -0.22
C PHE A 350 25.78 -5.95 -1.01
N THR A 351 26.02 -5.20 -2.10
CA THR A 351 24.96 -4.68 -2.97
C THR A 351 24.12 -5.82 -3.56
N PHE A 352 24.76 -6.86 -4.07
CA PHE A 352 24.06 -8.01 -4.64
C PHE A 352 23.18 -8.70 -3.60
N CYS A 353 23.69 -8.95 -2.40
CA CYS A 353 22.91 -9.56 -1.31
C CYS A 353 21.70 -8.70 -0.91
N GLN A 354 21.88 -7.38 -0.79
CA GLN A 354 20.79 -6.46 -0.46
C GLN A 354 19.73 -6.43 -1.56
N LEU A 355 20.14 -6.25 -2.82
CA LEU A 355 19.22 -6.23 -3.95
C LEU A 355 18.48 -7.56 -4.11
N ALA A 356 19.16 -8.70 -3.97
CA ALA A 356 18.55 -10.02 -4.05
C ALA A 356 17.51 -10.22 -2.94
N LYS A 357 17.84 -9.86 -1.70
CA LYS A 357 16.92 -9.95 -0.56
C LYS A 357 15.67 -9.09 -0.76
N ILE A 358 15.84 -7.81 -1.10
CA ILE A 358 14.72 -6.88 -1.34
C ILE A 358 13.85 -7.42 -2.48
N THR A 359 14.47 -7.77 -3.60
CA THR A 359 13.74 -8.22 -4.80
C THR A 359 12.93 -9.47 -4.49
N LEU A 360 13.50 -10.44 -3.77
CA LEU A 360 12.79 -11.66 -3.38
C LEU A 360 11.61 -11.36 -2.45
N CYS A 361 11.82 -10.54 -1.41
CA CYS A 361 10.78 -10.22 -0.43
C CYS A 361 9.64 -9.40 -1.05
N TRP A 362 9.97 -8.44 -1.93
CA TRP A 362 8.98 -7.65 -2.65
C TRP A 362 8.28 -8.44 -3.75
N ALA A 363 8.97 -9.33 -4.47
CA ALA A 363 8.34 -10.24 -5.41
C ALA A 363 7.32 -11.15 -4.70
N LEU A 364 7.67 -11.70 -3.53
CA LEU A 364 6.74 -12.45 -2.68
C LEU A 364 5.52 -11.60 -2.28
N GLN A 365 5.73 -10.34 -1.88
CA GLN A 365 4.61 -9.46 -1.53
C GLN A 365 3.75 -9.08 -2.73
N LEU A 366 4.33 -8.75 -3.87
CA LEU A 366 3.60 -8.22 -5.03
C LEU A 366 2.91 -9.31 -5.84
N PHE A 367 3.54 -10.48 -5.98
CA PHE A 367 3.03 -11.56 -6.84
C PHE A 367 2.25 -12.64 -6.08
N ILE A 368 2.48 -12.81 -4.77
CA ILE A 368 1.86 -13.89 -3.99
C ILE A 368 0.96 -13.31 -2.91
N ILE A 369 1.51 -12.63 -1.89
CA ILE A 369 0.73 -12.21 -0.72
C ILE A 369 -0.29 -11.14 -1.09
N GLY A 370 0.13 -10.10 -1.81
CA GLY A 370 -0.70 -8.97 -2.23
C GLY A 370 -1.97 -9.39 -2.98
N PRO A 371 -1.88 -10.27 -4.00
CA PRO A 371 -3.06 -10.78 -4.69
C PRO A 371 -3.91 -11.75 -3.86
N LEU A 372 -3.27 -12.61 -3.04
CA LEU A 372 -3.99 -13.61 -2.23
C LEU A 372 -4.88 -13.00 -1.15
N VAL A 373 -4.45 -11.90 -0.53
CA VAL A 373 -5.19 -11.24 0.56
C VAL A 373 -6.61 -10.80 0.16
N PRO A 374 -6.81 -9.99 -0.91
CA PRO A 374 -8.14 -9.60 -1.35
C PRO A 374 -8.93 -10.77 -1.95
N LEU A 375 -8.25 -11.73 -2.62
CA LEU A 375 -8.89 -12.93 -3.16
C LEU A 375 -9.51 -13.82 -2.09
N TYR A 376 -8.82 -14.00 -0.97
CA TYR A 376 -9.26 -14.89 0.11
C TYR A 376 -10.19 -14.18 1.11
N PHE A 377 -9.82 -12.97 1.56
CA PHE A 377 -10.57 -12.31 2.62
C PHE A 377 -11.71 -11.43 2.12
N ASN A 378 -11.58 -10.75 0.97
CA ASN A 378 -12.52 -9.73 0.49
C ASN A 378 -13.10 -8.88 1.64
N PHE A 379 -12.23 -8.08 2.27
CA PHE A 379 -12.52 -7.39 3.52
C PHE A 379 -13.72 -6.43 3.43
N THR A 380 -14.57 -6.45 4.46
CA THR A 380 -15.70 -5.54 4.61
C THR A 380 -15.57 -4.72 5.89
N ALA A 381 -16.22 -3.54 5.96
CA ALA A 381 -16.22 -2.76 7.20
C ALA A 381 -16.73 -3.58 8.40
N GLN A 382 -17.72 -4.47 8.19
CA GLN A 382 -18.28 -5.30 9.26
C GLN A 382 -17.29 -6.30 9.86
N ASP A 383 -16.28 -6.73 9.11
CA ASP A 383 -15.22 -7.61 9.63
C ASP A 383 -14.40 -6.91 10.74
N PHE A 384 -14.39 -5.57 10.74
CA PHE A 384 -13.64 -4.73 11.68
C PHE A 384 -14.53 -3.92 12.63
N ALA A 385 -15.82 -4.25 12.72
CA ALA A 385 -16.76 -3.51 13.56
C ALA A 385 -16.30 -3.44 15.04
N PRO A 386 -16.67 -2.40 15.81
CA PRO A 386 -16.28 -2.27 17.21
C PRO A 386 -16.61 -3.48 18.08
N SER A 387 -17.71 -4.19 17.80
CA SER A 387 -18.10 -5.44 18.49
C SER A 387 -17.10 -6.59 18.27
N ARG A 388 -16.40 -6.59 17.14
CA ARG A 388 -15.35 -7.56 16.78
C ARG A 388 -14.00 -7.21 17.40
N LYS A 389 -13.84 -6.08 18.10
CA LYS A 389 -12.59 -5.73 18.79
C LYS A 389 -12.28 -6.68 19.95
N VAL A 390 -13.32 -7.12 20.66
CA VAL A 390 -13.21 -7.98 21.84
C VAL A 390 -13.39 -9.44 21.45
N PHE A 391 -12.53 -10.34 21.95
CA PHE A 391 -12.62 -11.78 21.71
C PHE A 391 -12.89 -12.57 23.00
N LEU A 392 -11.97 -12.48 23.97
CA LEU A 392 -12.04 -13.27 25.21
C LEU A 392 -13.31 -13.01 26.03
N ARG A 393 -13.80 -11.77 26.10
CA ARG A 393 -15.05 -11.45 26.81
C ARG A 393 -16.27 -12.10 26.16
N ARG A 394 -16.24 -12.34 24.84
CA ARG A 394 -17.31 -12.99 24.07
C ARG A 394 -17.32 -14.50 24.21
N LEU A 395 -16.27 -15.10 24.79
CA LEU A 395 -16.25 -16.51 25.16
C LEU A 395 -16.91 -16.78 26.52
N LEU A 396 -17.09 -15.75 27.35
CA LEU A 396 -17.69 -15.89 28.67
C LEU A 396 -19.23 -15.97 28.54
N PRO A 397 -19.91 -16.95 29.16
CA PRO A 397 -21.37 -17.13 29.07
C PRO A 397 -22.22 -15.99 29.65
N LEU A 398 -21.60 -14.93 30.18
CA LEU A 398 -22.24 -13.86 30.96
C LEU A 398 -22.69 -12.66 30.11
N HIS A 399 -22.59 -12.72 28.78
CA HIS A 399 -22.82 -11.55 27.92
C HIS A 399 -23.56 -11.90 26.62
N ASP A 400 -24.90 -12.00 26.70
CA ASP A 400 -25.78 -12.46 25.62
C ASP A 400 -25.95 -11.50 24.42
N ASN A 401 -25.41 -10.27 24.49
CA ASN A 401 -25.64 -9.24 23.46
C ASN A 401 -24.53 -9.17 22.37
N HIS A 402 -23.66 -10.17 22.26
CA HIS A 402 -22.55 -10.13 21.30
C HIS A 402 -22.76 -11.07 20.11
N PRO A 403 -22.32 -10.67 18.90
CA PRO A 403 -22.40 -11.55 17.74
C PRO A 403 -21.55 -12.82 17.96
N PRO A 404 -21.96 -13.98 17.41
CA PRO A 404 -21.21 -15.22 17.56
C PRO A 404 -19.82 -15.09 16.93
N ILE A 405 -18.84 -15.78 17.53
CA ILE A 405 -17.48 -15.88 17.01
C ILE A 405 -17.53 -16.81 15.78
N THR A 406 -17.11 -16.30 14.63
CA THR A 406 -17.09 -17.06 13.37
C THR A 406 -15.68 -17.52 13.03
N LEU A 407 -15.56 -18.60 12.24
CA LEU A 407 -14.25 -19.06 11.74
C LEU A 407 -13.52 -17.96 10.96
N ARG A 408 -14.26 -17.22 10.12
CA ARG A 408 -13.76 -16.04 9.40
C ARG A 408 -13.13 -15.00 10.32
N GLU A 409 -13.75 -14.72 11.48
CA GLU A 409 -13.19 -13.78 12.46
C GLU A 409 -11.83 -14.27 12.99
N ILE A 410 -11.70 -15.58 13.27
CA ILE A 410 -10.45 -16.19 13.74
C ILE A 410 -9.37 -16.11 12.66
N GLU A 411 -9.69 -16.43 11.41
CA GLU A 411 -8.78 -16.36 10.26
C GLU A 411 -8.24 -14.94 10.06
N ILE A 412 -9.12 -13.93 10.06
CA ILE A 412 -8.75 -12.52 9.90
C ILE A 412 -7.84 -12.07 11.04
N ARG A 413 -8.15 -12.44 12.29
CA ARG A 413 -7.30 -12.11 13.46
C ARG A 413 -5.93 -12.75 13.37
N LEU A 414 -5.84 -14.04 13.02
CA LEU A 414 -4.57 -14.75 12.87
C LEU A 414 -3.72 -14.11 11.76
N PHE A 415 -4.33 -13.85 10.61
CA PHE A 415 -3.68 -13.19 9.49
C PHE A 415 -3.15 -11.81 9.89
N LEU A 416 -4.00 -10.94 10.46
CA LEU A 416 -3.60 -9.60 10.85
C LEU A 416 -2.53 -9.59 11.93
N SER A 417 -2.47 -10.61 12.80
CA SER A 417 -1.44 -10.73 13.85
C SER A 417 -0.02 -10.90 13.30
N ILE A 418 0.10 -11.44 12.08
CA ILE A 418 1.38 -11.67 11.38
C ILE A 418 1.61 -10.60 10.32
N TYR A 419 0.56 -10.18 9.63
CA TYR A 419 0.67 -9.32 8.45
C TYR A 419 1.25 -7.93 8.76
N TRP A 420 0.91 -7.34 9.92
CA TRP A 420 1.49 -6.05 10.32
C TRP A 420 3.02 -6.10 10.50
N ILE A 421 3.52 -7.24 11.02
CA ILE A 421 4.97 -7.50 11.19
C ILE A 421 5.63 -7.56 9.83
N TRP A 422 5.02 -8.29 8.90
CA TRP A 422 5.53 -8.48 7.54
C TRP A 422 5.62 -7.17 6.75
N ILE A 423 4.54 -6.37 6.74
CA ILE A 423 4.53 -5.09 6.02
C ILE A 423 5.52 -4.08 6.61
N ALA A 424 5.59 -3.98 7.94
CA ALA A 424 6.57 -3.12 8.60
C ALA A 424 8.02 -3.56 8.31
N TYR A 425 8.27 -4.88 8.30
CA TYR A 425 9.57 -5.44 7.91
C TYR A 425 9.93 -5.05 6.48
N LEU A 426 9.04 -5.26 5.52
CA LEU A 426 9.29 -4.95 4.11
C LEU A 426 9.61 -3.47 3.87
N MET A 427 8.81 -2.58 4.47
CA MET A 427 8.97 -1.13 4.27
C MET A 427 10.28 -0.63 4.88
N LEU A 428 10.57 -0.98 6.14
CA LEU A 428 11.77 -0.51 6.82
C LEU A 428 13.04 -1.12 6.24
N ASP A 429 13.00 -2.40 5.86
CA ASP A 429 14.15 -3.08 5.26
C ASP A 429 14.46 -2.55 3.85
N LEU A 430 13.42 -2.20 3.06
CA LEU A 430 13.59 -1.51 1.78
C LEU A 430 14.31 -0.18 1.97
N CYS A 431 13.82 0.68 2.87
CA CYS A 431 14.45 1.97 3.15
C CYS A 431 15.90 1.79 3.62
N ASN A 432 16.14 0.87 4.56
CA ASN A 432 17.48 0.58 5.05
C ASN A 432 18.42 0.12 3.94
N ALA A 433 17.96 -0.75 3.05
CA ALA A 433 18.78 -1.28 1.99
C ALA A 433 19.07 -0.22 0.91
N LEU A 434 18.08 0.58 0.50
CA LEU A 434 18.29 1.71 -0.42
C LEU A 434 19.27 2.73 0.14
N LEU A 435 19.10 3.13 1.41
CA LEU A 435 20.02 4.05 2.08
C LEU A 435 21.41 3.42 2.26
N SER A 436 21.50 2.13 2.57
CA SER A 436 22.79 1.45 2.69
C SER A 436 23.57 1.44 1.38
N ILE A 437 22.90 1.22 0.24
CA ILE A 437 23.54 1.27 -1.08
C ILE A 437 23.98 2.71 -1.38
N LEU A 438 23.11 3.69 -1.13
CA LEU A 438 23.43 5.11 -1.34
C LEU A 438 24.66 5.55 -0.54
N PHE A 439 24.68 5.31 0.77
CA PHE A 439 25.75 5.81 1.64
C PHE A 439 27.02 4.96 1.60
N SER A 440 26.93 3.64 1.46
CA SER A 440 28.10 2.75 1.46
C SER A 440 28.71 2.47 0.09
N VAL A 441 27.95 2.57 -1.00
CA VAL A 441 28.44 2.21 -2.35
C VAL A 441 28.60 3.45 -3.23
N ILE A 442 27.57 4.29 -3.30
CA ILE A 442 27.53 5.48 -4.18
C ILE A 442 28.35 6.61 -3.55
N LEU A 443 27.96 7.08 -2.37
CA LEU A 443 28.62 8.20 -1.69
C LEU A 443 29.92 7.80 -0.98
N ARG A 444 30.09 6.50 -0.70
CA ARG A 444 31.25 5.92 -0.01
C ARG A 444 31.58 6.57 1.34
N LEU A 445 30.59 7.14 2.01
CA LEU A 445 30.70 7.75 3.34
C LEU A 445 30.73 6.68 4.44
N ASP A 446 30.10 5.54 4.17
CA ASP A 446 30.01 4.40 5.08
C ASP A 446 30.71 3.15 4.52
N THR A 447 31.09 2.28 5.44
CA THR A 447 31.50 0.91 5.13
C THR A 447 30.26 -0.01 5.17
N PRO A 448 30.21 -1.07 4.36
CA PRO A 448 29.10 -2.03 4.39
C PRO A 448 28.81 -2.60 5.79
N ASN A 449 29.85 -2.74 6.63
CA ASN A 449 29.73 -3.27 7.98
C ASN A 449 29.03 -2.32 8.97
N GLU A 450 28.94 -1.02 8.67
CA GLU A 450 28.19 -0.06 9.47
C GLU A 450 26.67 -0.21 9.24
N TRP A 451 26.26 -0.68 8.06
CA TRP A 451 24.87 -0.90 7.67
C TRP A 451 24.39 -2.33 7.97
N GLN A 452 24.29 -2.64 9.26
CA GLN A 452 23.75 -3.92 9.72
C GLN A 452 22.23 -4.03 9.48
N PRO A 453 21.68 -5.25 9.38
CA PRO A 453 20.23 -5.45 9.32
C PRO A 453 19.50 -4.78 10.49
N LEU A 454 18.36 -4.13 10.19
CA LEU A 454 17.52 -3.49 11.20
C LEU A 454 16.86 -4.50 12.12
N PHE A 455 16.43 -5.63 11.56
CA PHE A 455 15.77 -6.73 12.24
C PHE A 455 16.74 -7.87 12.51
N GLY A 456 16.56 -8.55 13.64
CA GLY A 456 17.25 -9.79 13.95
C GLY A 456 16.52 -11.02 13.42
N SER A 457 16.90 -12.20 13.94
CA SER A 457 16.31 -13.46 13.48
C SER A 457 14.90 -13.67 14.05
N PRO A 458 13.89 -14.04 13.22
CA PRO A 458 12.55 -14.41 13.69
C PRO A 458 12.57 -15.68 14.57
N LEU A 459 13.64 -16.49 14.46
CA LEU A 459 13.84 -17.68 15.30
C LEU A 459 14.07 -17.35 16.79
N GLN A 460 14.27 -16.07 17.12
CA GLN A 460 14.43 -15.61 18.50
C GLN A 460 13.11 -15.05 19.09
N ALA A 461 12.04 -14.94 18.30
CA ALA A 461 10.80 -14.25 18.67
C ALA A 461 9.79 -15.12 19.45
N TYR A 462 10.25 -16.00 20.33
CA TYR A 462 9.39 -16.90 21.14
C TYR A 462 8.99 -16.31 22.51
N SER A 463 9.15 -15.02 22.73
CA SER A 463 8.58 -14.28 23.88
C SER A 463 8.40 -12.82 23.47
N ILE A 464 7.47 -12.10 24.07
CA ILE A 464 7.22 -10.68 23.79
C ILE A 464 8.49 -9.87 24.05
N ARG A 465 9.21 -10.14 25.14
CA ARG A 465 10.49 -9.48 25.41
C ARG A 465 11.53 -9.73 24.31
N ARG A 466 11.69 -10.97 23.85
CA ARG A 466 12.66 -11.27 22.78
C ARG A 466 12.20 -10.75 21.42
N PHE A 467 10.90 -10.75 21.15
CA PHE A 467 10.32 -10.13 19.97
C PHE A 467 10.82 -8.68 19.85
N TRP A 468 10.65 -7.85 20.88
CA TRP A 468 11.06 -6.44 20.85
C TRP A 468 12.57 -6.18 20.99
N THR A 469 13.32 -7.09 21.61
CA THR A 469 14.76 -6.86 21.91
C THR A 469 15.75 -7.58 21.01
N LYS A 470 15.33 -8.69 20.37
CA LYS A 470 16.18 -9.54 19.53
C LYS A 470 15.75 -9.59 18.08
N PHE A 471 14.44 -9.54 17.79
CA PHE A 471 13.91 -9.60 16.43
C PHE A 471 13.57 -8.21 15.88
N TRP A 472 12.78 -7.43 16.60
CA TRP A 472 12.28 -6.14 16.14
C TRP A 472 13.37 -5.06 16.07
N HIS A 473 13.16 -4.04 15.23
CA HIS A 473 14.10 -2.94 15.06
C HIS A 473 14.29 -2.13 16.34
N ARG A 474 15.49 -1.60 16.56
CA ARG A 474 15.87 -0.85 17.78
C ARG A 474 16.16 0.63 17.54
N LEU A 475 15.72 1.18 16.41
CA LEU A 475 15.95 2.57 15.98
C LEU A 475 15.58 3.61 17.03
N THR A 476 14.48 3.41 17.77
CA THR A 476 13.95 4.37 18.74
C THR A 476 14.41 4.12 20.17
N VAL A 477 14.91 2.92 20.46
CA VAL A 477 15.15 2.48 21.84
C VAL A 477 16.16 3.36 22.56
N SER A 478 17.26 3.73 21.89
CA SER A 478 18.32 4.51 22.52
C SER A 478 17.88 5.92 22.87
N CYS A 479 17.23 6.65 21.96
CA CYS A 479 16.77 8.02 22.25
C CYS A 479 15.62 8.06 23.27
N CYS A 480 14.68 7.12 23.22
CA CYS A 480 13.63 7.03 24.23
C CYS A 480 14.20 6.64 25.61
N ALA A 481 15.19 5.74 25.66
CA ALA A 481 15.82 5.38 26.92
C ALA A 481 16.58 6.55 27.54
N SER A 482 17.31 7.33 26.73
CA SER A 482 18.00 8.53 27.19
C SER A 482 17.04 9.53 27.82
N SER A 483 15.90 9.83 27.19
CA SER A 483 14.90 10.74 27.77
C SER A 483 14.29 10.17 29.07
N GLY A 484 13.98 8.87 29.11
CA GLY A 484 13.46 8.20 30.30
C GLY A 484 14.43 8.24 31.48
N THR A 485 15.73 8.02 31.23
CA THR A 485 16.75 8.10 32.29
C THR A 485 16.85 9.51 32.86
N GLN A 486 16.75 10.56 32.02
CA GLN A 486 16.75 11.95 32.51
C GLN A 486 15.53 12.23 33.40
N VAL A 487 14.35 11.74 33.05
CA VAL A 487 13.15 11.87 33.88
C VAL A 487 13.35 11.19 35.23
N THR A 488 13.81 9.93 35.24
CA THR A 488 14.02 9.20 36.51
C THR A 488 15.06 9.85 37.42
N ARG A 489 16.15 10.37 36.84
CA ARG A 489 17.28 10.91 37.61
C ARG A 489 17.06 12.34 38.07
N ARG A 490 16.52 13.20 37.21
CA ARG A 490 16.34 14.63 37.50
C ARG A 490 15.01 14.96 38.14
N LEU A 491 13.93 14.30 37.73
CA LEU A 491 12.58 14.58 38.23
C LEU A 491 12.21 13.69 39.43
N MET A 492 12.58 12.41 39.38
CA MET A 492 12.18 11.44 40.41
C MET A 492 13.29 11.10 41.42
N GLY A 493 14.52 11.57 41.21
CA GLY A 493 15.65 11.33 42.12
C GLY A 493 16.05 9.86 42.29
N MET A 494 15.75 9.00 41.31
CA MET A 494 16.05 7.56 41.41
C MET A 494 17.55 7.28 41.35
N THR A 495 18.02 6.28 42.12
CA THR A 495 19.41 5.81 42.08
C THR A 495 19.73 5.19 40.72
N PRO A 496 20.82 5.62 40.03
CA PRO A 496 21.22 5.05 38.74
C PRO A 496 21.46 3.54 38.80
N GLY A 497 20.96 2.82 37.81
CA GLY A 497 21.13 1.38 37.64
C GLY A 497 20.16 0.50 38.43
N CYS A 498 19.31 1.07 39.29
CA CYS A 498 18.36 0.31 40.08
C CYS A 498 17.30 -0.38 39.21
N GLN A 499 16.68 -1.43 39.75
CA GLN A 499 15.69 -2.22 39.01
C GLN A 499 14.45 -1.40 38.64
N THR A 500 14.05 -0.47 39.50
CA THR A 500 12.92 0.45 39.28
C THR A 500 13.18 1.40 38.11
N GLU A 501 14.38 1.98 38.01
CA GLU A 501 14.79 2.80 36.85
C GLU A 501 14.69 1.99 35.56
N LYS A 502 15.21 0.77 35.53
CA LYS A 502 15.16 -0.10 34.34
C LYS A 502 13.73 -0.41 33.90
N ILE A 503 12.82 -0.66 34.84
CA ILE A 503 11.40 -0.91 34.56
C ILE A 503 10.73 0.36 34.04
N PHE A 504 10.97 1.51 34.69
CA PHE A 504 10.42 2.79 34.26
C PHE A 504 10.92 3.19 32.87
N VAL A 505 12.23 3.06 32.60
CA VAL A 505 12.82 3.38 31.29
C VAL A 505 12.23 2.48 30.20
N ALA A 506 11.98 1.19 30.49
CA ALA A 506 11.29 0.31 29.56
C ALA A 506 9.84 0.77 29.31
N PHE A 507 9.08 1.07 30.36
CA PHE A 507 7.73 1.62 30.25
C PHE A 507 7.70 2.91 29.42
N TRP A 508 8.59 3.86 29.75
CA TRP A 508 8.74 5.13 29.07
C TRP A 508 9.06 4.96 27.59
N THR A 509 9.92 3.99 27.26
CA THR A 509 10.27 3.66 25.87
C THR A 509 9.05 3.19 25.08
N PHE A 510 8.22 2.29 25.63
CA PHE A 510 7.00 1.85 24.96
C PHE A 510 5.98 2.99 24.85
N LEU A 511 5.78 3.78 25.92
CA LEU A 511 4.85 4.91 25.93
C LEU A 511 5.22 5.94 24.85
N LEU A 512 6.48 6.35 24.81
CA LEU A 512 6.96 7.36 23.88
C LEU A 512 6.93 6.87 22.42
N SER A 513 7.21 5.58 22.20
CA SER A 513 7.02 4.94 20.90
C SER A 513 5.54 4.99 20.47
N GLY A 514 4.60 4.68 21.36
CA GLY A 514 3.18 4.78 21.06
C GLY A 514 2.72 6.19 20.75
N LEU A 515 3.23 7.19 21.48
CA LEU A 515 2.94 8.59 21.22
C LEU A 515 3.45 9.03 19.84
N CYS A 516 4.62 8.55 19.40
CA CYS A 516 5.09 8.79 18.04
C CYS A 516 4.14 8.25 16.97
N HIS A 517 3.58 7.06 17.18
CA HIS A 517 2.58 6.50 16.25
C HIS A 517 1.30 7.34 16.20
N VAL A 518 0.79 7.77 17.36
CA VAL A 518 -0.38 8.67 17.42
C VAL A 518 -0.14 9.99 16.70
N ILE A 519 1.02 10.62 16.96
CA ILE A 519 1.39 11.89 16.32
C ILE A 519 1.58 11.69 14.82
N ALA A 520 2.21 10.59 14.40
CA ALA A 520 2.44 10.31 12.99
C ALA A 520 1.13 10.12 12.22
N ASP A 521 0.20 9.32 12.76
CA ASP A 521 -1.10 9.10 12.12
C ASP A 521 -1.91 10.41 12.04
N TRP A 522 -1.91 11.20 13.12
CA TRP A 522 -2.57 12.50 13.13
C TRP A 522 -2.00 13.46 12.09
N GLN A 523 -0.68 13.58 12.02
CA GLN A 523 0.00 14.50 11.12
C GLN A 523 -0.03 14.04 9.67
N ALA A 524 -0.06 12.73 9.42
CA ALA A 524 -0.15 12.15 8.08
C ALA A 524 -1.58 12.18 7.50
N GLY A 525 -2.58 12.54 8.29
CA GLY A 525 -3.99 12.60 7.88
C GLY A 525 -4.71 11.24 7.90
N GLU A 526 -4.17 10.25 8.61
CA GLU A 526 -4.77 8.92 8.75
C GLU A 526 -5.81 8.89 9.89
N PRO A 527 -6.74 7.91 9.89
CA PRO A 527 -7.65 7.70 11.02
C PRO A 527 -6.88 7.50 12.35
N CYS A 528 -6.96 8.51 13.21
CA CYS A 528 -6.21 8.56 14.46
C CYS A 528 -7.08 8.08 15.63
N HIS A 529 -6.60 7.07 16.35
CA HIS A 529 -7.27 6.52 17.55
C HIS A 529 -6.27 6.47 18.71
N PRO A 530 -5.98 7.62 19.36
CA PRO A 530 -4.88 7.75 20.32
C PRO A 530 -4.89 6.71 21.44
N HIS A 531 -6.07 6.44 22.00
CA HIS A 531 -6.25 5.44 23.04
C HIS A 531 -5.82 4.05 22.57
N ASP A 532 -6.18 3.67 21.35
CA ASP A 532 -5.99 2.31 20.82
C ASP A 532 -4.55 2.05 20.40
N ASP A 533 -3.89 3.07 19.85
CA ASP A 533 -2.45 3.06 19.61
C ASP A 533 -1.67 2.93 20.91
N LEU A 534 -1.94 3.79 21.90
CA LEU A 534 -1.23 3.75 23.19
C LEU A 534 -1.46 2.42 23.93
N LEU A 535 -2.69 1.89 23.88
CA LEU A 535 -3.04 0.61 24.48
C LEU A 535 -2.16 -0.52 23.92
N PHE A 536 -1.89 -0.54 22.61
CA PHE A 536 -1.02 -1.56 22.01
C PHE A 536 0.38 -1.53 22.63
N PHE A 537 1.03 -0.37 22.68
CA PHE A 537 2.39 -0.27 23.19
C PHE A 537 2.49 -0.51 24.69
N VAL A 538 1.57 0.04 25.49
CA VAL A 538 1.54 -0.18 26.93
C VAL A 538 1.25 -1.65 27.25
N ALA A 539 0.35 -2.32 26.51
CA ALA A 539 0.10 -3.75 26.68
C ALA A 539 1.33 -4.60 26.37
N ASN A 540 2.14 -4.24 25.36
CA ASN A 540 3.40 -4.92 25.06
C ASN A 540 4.43 -4.79 26.19
N PHE A 541 4.51 -3.62 26.83
CA PHE A 541 5.31 -3.45 28.05
C PHE A 541 4.80 -4.36 29.17
N MET A 542 3.49 -4.34 29.44
CA MET A 542 2.89 -5.14 30.51
C MET A 542 3.09 -6.64 30.30
N ALA A 543 2.94 -7.14 29.06
CA ALA A 543 3.21 -8.52 28.70
C ALA A 543 4.68 -8.88 28.92
N SER A 544 5.62 -8.02 28.50
CA SER A 544 7.05 -8.21 28.73
C SER A 544 7.41 -8.22 30.23
N ALA A 545 6.75 -7.37 31.03
CA ALA A 545 6.94 -7.32 32.47
C ALA A 545 6.38 -8.58 33.16
N LEU A 546 5.20 -9.05 32.72
CA LEU A 546 4.59 -10.29 33.20
C LEU A 546 5.47 -11.50 32.90
N GLU A 547 6.02 -11.60 31.68
CA GLU A 547 6.98 -12.65 31.32
C GLU A 547 8.18 -12.68 32.28
N LEU A 548 8.74 -11.52 32.62
CA LEU A 548 9.86 -11.42 33.56
C LEU A 548 9.49 -11.91 34.96
N LEU A 549 8.27 -11.59 35.43
CA LEU A 549 7.78 -12.06 36.73
C LEU A 549 7.55 -13.57 36.75
N VAL A 550 6.99 -14.13 35.68
CA VAL A 550 6.75 -15.57 35.53
C VAL A 550 8.08 -16.33 35.49
N VAL A 551 9.04 -15.91 34.66
CA VAL A 551 10.36 -16.54 34.58
C VAL A 551 11.06 -16.51 35.94
N ARG A 552 11.06 -15.38 36.65
CA ARG A 552 11.65 -15.26 37.99
C ARG A 552 10.97 -16.14 39.05
N ARG A 553 9.67 -16.43 38.90
CA ARG A 553 8.96 -17.37 39.79
C ARG A 553 9.32 -18.81 39.45
N LEU A 554 9.34 -19.17 38.16
CA LEU A 554 9.70 -20.51 37.70
C LEU A 554 11.15 -20.88 38.05
N GLU A 555 12.09 -19.95 37.91
CA GLU A 555 13.50 -20.14 38.31
C GLU A 555 13.63 -20.37 39.82
N ARG A 556 12.88 -19.63 40.65
CA ARG A 556 12.83 -19.86 42.11
C ARG A 556 12.29 -21.24 42.48
N VAL A 557 11.24 -21.69 41.79
CA VAL A 557 10.65 -23.02 42.01
C VAL A 557 11.58 -24.15 41.54
N LYS A 558 12.27 -23.97 40.41
CA LYS A 558 13.26 -24.95 39.89
C LYS A 558 14.55 -24.99 40.71
N GLY A 559 14.99 -23.87 41.26
CA GLY A 559 16.14 -23.78 42.17
C GLY A 559 15.97 -24.61 43.45
N CYS A 560 14.73 -24.98 43.81
CA CYS A 560 14.42 -25.87 44.93
C CYS A 560 14.41 -27.36 44.55
N ARG A 561 14.62 -27.72 43.27
CA ARG A 561 14.32 -29.06 42.72
C ARG A 561 15.45 -29.65 41.87
N ALA A 562 16.66 -29.14 42.01
CA ALA A 562 17.79 -29.57 41.20
C ALA A 562 18.41 -30.85 41.77
N ASP A 563 17.96 -32.00 41.26
CA ASP A 563 18.87 -33.11 40.98
C ASP A 563 18.47 -33.84 39.69
N ASP A 564 19.52 -34.20 38.96
CA ASP A 564 19.69 -35.13 37.85
C ASP A 564 19.14 -34.95 36.41
N ASP A 565 20.01 -35.41 35.51
CA ASP A 565 19.96 -35.72 34.07
C ASP A 565 19.79 -34.59 33.01
N LYS A 566 20.93 -34.22 32.42
CA LYS A 566 21.08 -33.09 31.48
C LYS A 566 21.88 -33.49 30.24
N ASP A 567 21.19 -33.79 29.15
CA ASP A 567 21.52 -33.13 27.88
C ASP A 567 20.42 -33.27 26.83
N ILE A 568 19.87 -34.48 26.60
CA ILE A 568 18.82 -34.72 25.59
C ILE A 568 17.47 -34.13 26.04
N TRP A 569 17.07 -34.37 27.29
CA TRP A 569 15.87 -33.76 27.88
C TRP A 569 15.97 -32.23 27.92
N SER A 570 17.18 -31.68 28.04
CA SER A 570 17.42 -30.24 28.05
C SER A 570 17.16 -29.60 26.67
N VAL A 571 17.50 -30.30 25.58
CA VAL A 571 17.25 -29.84 24.21
C VAL A 571 15.77 -29.97 23.86
N LEU A 572 15.13 -31.08 24.22
CA LEU A 572 13.69 -31.27 24.00
C LEU A 572 12.86 -30.25 24.80
N LEU A 573 13.21 -29.98 26.07
CA LEU A 573 12.60 -28.91 26.86
C LEU A 573 12.82 -27.54 26.23
N LYS A 574 14.03 -27.24 25.72
CA LYS A 574 14.31 -25.96 25.06
C LYS A 574 13.43 -25.76 23.83
N THR A 575 13.24 -26.80 23.02
CA THR A 575 12.38 -26.76 21.83
C THR A 575 10.90 -26.62 22.20
N ILE A 576 10.40 -27.39 23.18
CA ILE A 576 9.02 -27.28 23.67
C ILE A 576 8.75 -25.89 24.28
N ASN A 577 9.72 -25.35 25.03
CA ASN A 577 9.64 -24.00 25.57
C ASN A 577 9.62 -22.95 24.45
N ALA A 578 10.35 -23.15 23.34
CA ALA A 578 10.30 -22.26 22.20
C ALA A 578 8.94 -22.31 21.48
N VAL A 579 8.38 -23.50 21.23
CA VAL A 579 7.07 -23.66 20.59
C VAL A 579 5.95 -23.04 21.44
N SER A 580 5.91 -23.34 22.74
CA SER A 580 4.94 -22.72 23.67
C SER A 580 5.10 -21.19 23.71
N GLY A 581 6.34 -20.70 23.61
CA GLY A 581 6.66 -19.30 23.47
C GLY A 581 6.10 -18.66 22.20
N TYR A 582 6.21 -19.33 21.05
CA TYR A 582 5.60 -18.86 19.79
C TYR A 582 4.08 -18.83 19.86
N VAL A 583 3.46 -19.86 20.44
CA VAL A 583 2.01 -19.89 20.66
C VAL A 583 1.58 -18.74 21.57
N TRP A 584 2.35 -18.44 22.63
CA TRP A 584 2.11 -17.29 23.50
C TRP A 584 2.22 -15.96 22.75
N VAL A 585 3.28 -15.75 21.96
CA VAL A 585 3.46 -14.52 21.18
C VAL A 585 2.34 -14.34 20.15
N LEU A 586 1.98 -15.41 19.43
CA LEU A 586 0.88 -15.39 18.48
C LEU A 586 -0.46 -15.13 19.18
N GLY A 587 -0.72 -15.78 20.31
CA GLY A 587 -1.93 -15.58 21.11
C GLY A 587 -2.04 -14.15 21.67
N PHE A 588 -0.92 -13.56 22.08
CA PHE A 588 -0.87 -12.17 22.50
C PHE A 588 -1.20 -11.21 21.35
N PHE A 589 -0.58 -11.37 20.18
CA PHE A 589 -0.88 -10.54 18.99
C PHE A 589 -2.31 -10.75 18.48
N PHE A 590 -2.80 -11.99 18.50
CA PHE A 590 -4.20 -12.32 18.22
C PHE A 590 -5.19 -11.54 19.09
N TRP A 591 -4.81 -11.26 20.34
CA TRP A 591 -5.63 -10.48 21.27
C TRP A 591 -5.43 -8.97 21.15
N ILE A 592 -4.20 -8.47 21.03
CA ILE A 592 -3.91 -7.02 21.09
C ILE A 592 -4.02 -6.33 19.73
N THR A 593 -3.61 -6.96 18.62
CA THR A 593 -3.57 -6.34 17.29
C THR A 593 -4.94 -5.86 16.81
N PRO A 594 -6.04 -6.61 16.99
CA PRO A 594 -7.38 -6.12 16.64
C PRO A 594 -7.79 -4.85 17.39
N LYS A 595 -7.32 -4.66 18.64
CA LYS A 595 -7.65 -3.45 19.41
C LYS A 595 -7.04 -2.19 18.83
N TRP A 596 -5.93 -2.36 18.11
CA TRP A 596 -5.17 -1.30 17.47
C TRP A 596 -5.59 -1.07 16.02
N GLN A 597 -5.69 -2.14 15.23
CA GLN A 597 -5.87 -2.05 13.78
C GLN A 597 -7.33 -1.95 13.33
N TYR A 598 -8.28 -2.58 14.04
CA TYR A 598 -9.67 -2.62 13.58
C TYR A 598 -10.33 -1.24 13.49
N PRO A 599 -10.16 -0.32 14.47
CA PRO A 599 -10.73 1.02 14.39
C PRO A 599 -10.30 1.77 13.12
N LYS A 600 -9.01 1.66 12.75
CA LYS A 600 -8.45 2.29 11.55
C LYS A 600 -9.04 1.66 10.28
N LEU A 601 -8.99 0.33 10.18
CA LEU A 601 -9.53 -0.40 9.03
C LEU A 601 -11.03 -0.18 8.85
N TYR A 602 -11.80 -0.14 9.95
CA TYR A 602 -13.22 0.17 9.95
C TYR A 602 -13.49 1.57 9.37
N THR A 603 -12.75 2.59 9.84
CA THR A 603 -12.90 3.97 9.37
C THR A 603 -12.55 4.10 7.89
N VAL A 604 -11.45 3.49 7.44
CA VAL A 604 -11.07 3.52 6.01
C VAL A 604 -12.11 2.79 5.15
N LEU A 605 -12.54 1.60 5.56
CA LEU A 605 -13.47 0.80 4.76
C LEU A 605 -14.88 1.38 4.72
N THR A 606 -15.35 2.02 5.79
CA THR A 606 -16.65 2.72 5.80
C THR A 606 -16.64 3.89 4.82
N GLN A 607 -15.56 4.69 4.80
CA GLN A 607 -15.38 5.79 3.84
C GLN A 607 -15.36 5.30 2.39
N VAL A 608 -14.66 4.19 2.12
CA VAL A 608 -14.56 3.61 0.76
C VAL A 608 -15.87 2.95 0.32
N GLN A 609 -16.61 2.33 1.25
CA GLN A 609 -17.86 1.62 0.96
C GLN A 609 -19.09 2.55 0.91
N GLY A 610 -18.94 3.82 1.29
CA GLY A 610 -20.00 4.83 1.20
C GLY A 610 -21.13 4.66 2.22
N TYR A 611 -20.78 4.18 3.43
CA TYR A 611 -21.71 4.10 4.56
C TYR A 611 -21.86 5.42 5.31
#